data_AF-A0A7D6GUQ6-F1
#
_entry.id   AF-A0A7D6GUQ6-F1
#
_cell.length_a   1.000
_cell.length_b   1.000
_cell.length_c   1.000
_cell.angle_alpha   90.00
_cell.angle_beta   90.00
_cell.angle_gamma   90.00
#
_symmetry.space_group_name_H-M   'P 1'
#
loop_
_entity.id
_entity.type
_entity.pdbx_description
1 polymer ?
#
loop_
_entity_poly.entity_id
_entity_poly.type
_entity_poly.pdbx_seq_one_letter_code
_entity_poly.pdbx_strand_id
1 'polypeptide(L)'
;MNTETNPSSSSRNLSLRDIALSGAVALVLSLLINWLIVFGANTGGIAPELMALNYGPVSLFTTLSVVGATVTYVVLARVAANPDRLFAAVAAIVLLLSLVPDFTVIPSEPGGSLVAGAILGAMHVATAVVCVGALTDLRNRR
;
A
#
# COMPACT_ATOMS: atom_id res chain seq x y z
N MET A 1 39.30 -2.85 -34.01
CA MET A 1 39.14 -3.20 -32.59
C MET A 1 37.93 -2.43 -32.12
N ASN A 2 36.76 -3.06 -32.22
CA ASN A 2 35.49 -2.35 -32.28
C ASN A 2 34.89 -2.24 -30.88
N THR A 3 34.56 -1.01 -30.54
CA THR A 3 34.01 -0.50 -29.29
C THR A 3 32.77 -1.29 -28.86
N GLU A 4 32.81 -1.85 -27.65
CA GLU A 4 31.64 -2.43 -26.98
C GLU A 4 30.61 -1.32 -26.70
N THR A 5 29.49 -1.36 -27.42
CA THR A 5 28.35 -0.47 -27.18
C THR A 5 27.54 -1.02 -26.00
N ASN A 6 27.57 -0.30 -24.89
CA ASN A 6 27.00 -0.68 -23.59
C ASN A 6 25.45 -0.61 -23.63
N PRO A 7 24.70 -1.74 -23.64
CA PRO A 7 23.23 -1.74 -23.81
C PRO A 7 22.44 -1.52 -22.50
N SER A 8 23.08 -1.06 -21.42
CA SER A 8 22.55 -1.19 -20.05
C SER A 8 21.62 -0.07 -19.56
N SER A 9 21.58 1.09 -20.22
CA SER A 9 20.82 2.26 -19.74
C SER A 9 19.34 2.28 -20.15
N SER A 10 19.00 1.77 -21.34
CA SER A 10 17.62 1.80 -21.86
C SER A 10 16.71 0.80 -21.13
N SER A 11 17.16 -0.43 -20.93
CA SER A 11 16.37 -1.48 -20.28
C SER A 11 16.10 -1.21 -18.79
N ARG A 12 17.02 -0.54 -18.09
CA ARG A 12 16.88 -0.22 -16.66
C ARG A 12 15.88 0.90 -16.40
N ASN A 13 15.83 1.92 -17.27
CA ASN A 13 14.87 3.02 -17.15
C ASN A 13 13.43 2.57 -17.42
N LEU A 14 13.24 1.62 -18.34
CA LEU A 14 11.92 1.05 -18.62
C LEU A 14 11.38 0.29 -17.39
N SER A 15 12.21 -0.52 -16.72
CA SER A 15 11.80 -1.27 -15.52
C SER A 15 11.38 -0.37 -14.34
N LEU A 16 12.10 0.73 -14.07
CA LEU A 16 11.72 1.64 -12.99
C LEU A 16 10.45 2.43 -13.30
N ARG A 17 10.25 2.79 -14.58
CA ARG A 17 9.03 3.46 -15.02
C ARG A 17 7.80 2.57 -14.85
N ASP A 18 7.93 1.27 -15.16
CA ASP A 18 6.84 0.31 -14.98
C ASP A 18 6.47 0.17 -13.49
N ILE A 19 7.46 0.09 -12.60
CA ILE A 19 7.23 0.02 -11.15
C ILE A 19 6.60 1.31 -10.64
N ALA A 20 7.08 2.48 -11.10
CA ALA A 20 6.51 3.77 -10.72
C ALA A 20 5.04 3.90 -11.17
N LEU A 21 4.72 3.44 -12.38
CA LEU A 21 3.35 3.42 -12.89
C LEU A 21 2.47 2.45 -12.09
N SER A 22 3.00 1.27 -11.73
CA SER A 22 2.34 0.31 -10.86
C SER A 22 2.03 0.90 -9.48
N GLY A 23 3.00 1.59 -8.88
CA GLY A 23 2.84 2.28 -7.60
C GLY A 23 1.83 3.43 -7.67
N ALA A 24 1.81 4.18 -8.78
CA ALA A 24 0.82 5.24 -9.00
C ALA A 24 -0.60 4.67 -9.13
N VAL A 25 -0.77 3.58 -9.88
CA VAL A 25 -2.05 2.85 -9.97
C VAL A 25 -2.48 2.33 -8.60
N ALA A 26 -1.55 1.72 -7.85
CA ALA A 26 -1.81 1.25 -6.50
C ALA A 26 -2.26 2.38 -5.57
N LEU A 27 -1.63 3.55 -5.66
CA LEU A 27 -1.97 4.72 -4.85
C LEU A 27 -3.39 5.21 -5.15
N VAL A 28 -3.70 5.43 -6.43
CA VAL A 28 -5.02 5.92 -6.84
C VAL A 28 -6.11 4.93 -6.42
N LEU A 29 -5.93 3.64 -6.68
CA LEU A 29 -6.90 2.62 -6.28
C LEU A 29 -7.07 2.54 -4.77
N SER A 30 -5.98 2.57 -4.00
CA SER A 30 -6.05 2.51 -2.53
C SER A 30 -6.77 3.74 -1.96
N LEU A 31 -6.47 4.94 -2.47
CA LEU A 31 -7.15 6.17 -2.04
C LEU A 31 -8.65 6.11 -2.36
N LEU A 32 -9.04 5.69 -3.57
CA LEU A 32 -10.45 5.58 -3.94
C LEU A 32 -11.21 4.59 -3.05
N ILE A 33 -10.63 3.42 -2.79
CA ILE A 33 -11.23 2.41 -1.91
C ILE A 33 -11.35 2.94 -0.48
N ASN A 34 -10.27 3.51 0.07
CA ASN A 34 -10.28 4.00 1.44
C ASN A 34 -11.22 5.20 1.60
N TRP A 35 -11.30 6.11 0.62
CA TRP A 35 -12.28 7.19 0.62
C TRP A 35 -13.73 6.68 0.56
N LEU A 36 -13.99 5.62 -0.21
CA LEU A 36 -15.31 4.99 -0.23
C LEU A 36 -15.67 4.40 1.14
N ILE A 37 -14.71 3.79 1.83
CA ILE A 37 -14.90 3.29 3.19
C ILE A 37 -15.15 4.45 4.18
N VAL A 38 -14.37 5.53 4.11
CA VAL A 38 -14.60 6.75 4.92
C VAL A 38 -15.98 7.33 4.65
N PHE A 39 -16.39 7.43 3.39
CA PHE A 39 -17.71 7.90 3.00
C PHE A 39 -18.82 7.04 3.60
N GLY A 40 -18.68 5.71 3.55
CA GLY A 40 -19.61 4.77 4.15
C GLY A 40 -19.70 4.91 5.67
N ALA A 41 -18.56 5.02 6.34
CA ALA A 41 -18.50 5.22 7.79
C ALA A 41 -19.18 6.54 8.22
N ASN A 42 -18.90 7.64 7.52
CA ASN A 42 -19.49 8.95 7.78
C ASN A 42 -21.01 8.94 7.56
N THR A 43 -21.47 8.35 6.45
CA THR A 43 -22.90 8.26 6.12
C THR A 43 -23.65 7.38 7.12
N GLY A 44 -22.98 6.33 7.62
CA GLY A 44 -23.51 5.46 8.67
C GLY A 44 -23.41 6.01 10.10
N GLY A 45 -22.82 7.20 10.30
CA GLY A 45 -22.59 7.77 11.62
C GLY A 45 -21.63 6.96 12.50
N ILE A 46 -20.71 6.19 11.89
CA ILE A 46 -19.77 5.34 12.61
C ILE A 46 -18.56 6.17 13.02
N ALA A 47 -18.28 6.22 14.32
CA ALA A 47 -17.10 6.87 14.90
C ALA A 47 -16.88 8.32 14.42
N PRO A 48 -17.88 9.22 14.52
CA PRO A 48 -17.81 10.57 13.95
C PRO A 48 -16.74 11.47 14.59
N GLU A 49 -16.32 11.16 15.82
CA GLU A 49 -15.28 11.90 16.54
C GLU A 49 -13.87 11.31 16.34
N LEU A 50 -13.76 10.15 15.67
CA LEU A 50 -12.48 9.48 15.49
C LEU A 50 -11.69 10.14 14.37
N MET A 51 -10.68 10.94 14.75
CA MET A 51 -9.80 11.63 13.80
C MET A 51 -9.14 10.68 12.79
N ALA A 52 -8.75 9.48 13.22
CA ALA A 52 -8.11 8.49 12.35
C ALA A 52 -9.00 8.06 11.18
N LEU A 53 -10.32 8.10 11.33
CA LEU A 53 -11.29 7.72 10.31
C LEU A 53 -11.80 8.93 9.52
N ASN A 54 -10.88 9.78 9.08
CA ASN A 54 -11.19 11.00 8.32
C ASN A 54 -10.31 11.09 7.06
N TYR A 55 -10.80 11.77 6.02
CA TYR A 55 -10.15 11.85 4.71
C TYR A 55 -8.70 12.34 4.80
N GLY A 56 -8.40 13.33 5.65
CA GLY A 56 -7.05 13.87 5.79
C GLY A 56 -6.03 12.82 6.25
N PRO A 57 -6.15 12.29 7.48
CA PRO A 57 -5.28 11.24 7.99
C PRO A 57 -5.25 9.98 7.10
N VAL A 58 -6.41 9.52 6.63
CA VAL A 58 -6.50 8.33 5.76
C VAL A 58 -5.70 8.54 4.47
N SER A 59 -5.81 9.71 3.83
CA SER A 59 -5.05 10.00 2.61
C SER A 59 -3.55 10.04 2.86
N LEU A 60 -3.13 10.67 3.96
CA LEU A 60 -1.71 10.78 4.33
C LEU A 60 -1.09 9.40 4.58
N PHE A 61 -1.70 8.58 5.44
CA PHE A 61 -1.18 7.26 5.78
C PHE A 61 -1.26 6.28 4.61
N THR A 62 -2.33 6.33 3.81
CA THR A 62 -2.41 5.52 2.58
C THR A 62 -1.27 5.88 1.63
N THR A 63 -1.02 7.17 1.42
CA THR A 63 0.06 7.63 0.54
C THR A 63 1.42 7.18 1.06
N LEU A 64 1.68 7.37 2.35
CA LEU A 64 2.94 6.98 2.97
C LEU A 64 3.17 5.46 2.86
N SER A 65 2.13 4.65 3.12
CA SER A 65 2.19 3.20 3.00
C SER A 65 2.45 2.73 1.57
N VAL A 66 1.76 3.30 0.58
CA VAL A 66 1.94 2.92 -0.83
C VAL A 66 3.33 3.33 -1.34
N VAL A 67 3.81 4.53 -0.97
CA VAL A 67 5.17 4.97 -1.29
C VAL A 67 6.20 4.04 -0.66
N GLY A 68 6.04 3.73 0.63
CA GLY A 68 6.89 2.77 1.34
C GLY A 68 6.91 1.40 0.66
N ALA A 69 5.74 0.85 0.34
CA ALA A 69 5.59 -0.43 -0.35
C ALA A 69 6.26 -0.44 -1.73
N THR A 70 6.11 0.64 -2.50
CA THR A 70 6.74 0.79 -3.82
C THR A 70 8.26 0.81 -3.69
N VAL A 71 8.81 1.58 -2.74
CA VAL A 71 10.25 1.63 -2.47
C VAL A 71 10.78 0.26 -2.03
N THR A 72 10.08 -0.41 -1.10
CA THR A 72 10.41 -1.77 -0.66
C THR A 72 10.45 -2.73 -1.85
N TYR A 73 9.46 -2.69 -2.74
CA TYR A 73 9.44 -3.52 -3.93
C TYR A 73 10.62 -3.23 -4.86
N VAL A 74 10.95 -1.96 -5.11
CA VAL A 74 12.13 -1.56 -5.90
C VAL A 74 13.43 -2.14 -5.32
N VAL A 75 13.59 -2.11 -3.99
CA VAL A 75 14.75 -2.68 -3.32
C VAL A 75 14.79 -4.19 -3.51
N LEU A 76 13.69 -4.88 -3.22
CA LEU A 76 13.58 -6.34 -3.37
C LEU A 76 13.82 -6.79 -4.80
N ALA A 77 13.32 -6.05 -5.79
CA ALA A 77 13.53 -6.33 -7.21
C ALA A 77 15.01 -6.26 -7.64
N ARG A 78 15.86 -5.55 -6.87
CA ARG A 78 17.30 -5.41 -7.15
C ARG A 78 18.16 -6.45 -6.43
N VAL A 79 17.69 -6.98 -5.28
CA VAL A 79 18.54 -7.80 -4.39
C VAL A 79 18.05 -9.23 -4.21
N ALA A 80 16.77 -9.51 -4.46
CA ALA A 80 16.18 -10.80 -4.19
C ALA A 80 16.03 -11.66 -5.45
N ALA A 81 16.29 -12.96 -5.33
CA ALA A 81 16.07 -13.92 -6.42
C ALA A 81 14.58 -14.10 -6.75
N ASN A 82 13.69 -13.95 -5.75
CA ASN A 82 12.23 -14.07 -5.88
C ASN A 82 11.53 -12.85 -5.24
N PRO A 83 11.54 -11.68 -5.91
CA PRO A 83 11.05 -10.43 -5.31
C PRO A 83 9.58 -10.46 -4.92
N ASP A 84 8.72 -11.10 -5.72
CA ASP A 84 7.26 -11.07 -5.47
C ASP A 84 6.88 -11.85 -4.23
N ARG A 85 7.44 -13.06 -4.07
CA ARG A 85 7.17 -13.89 -2.90
C ARG A 85 7.67 -13.22 -1.63
N LEU A 86 8.85 -12.61 -1.69
CA LEU A 86 9.40 -11.90 -0.54
C LEU A 86 8.62 -10.62 -0.23
N PHE A 87 8.19 -9.88 -1.24
CA PHE A 87 7.35 -8.70 -1.06
C PHE A 87 6.00 -9.06 -0.44
N ALA A 88 5.33 -10.12 -0.92
CA ALA A 88 4.09 -10.60 -0.33
C ALA A 88 4.26 -11.01 1.14
N ALA A 89 5.37 -11.66 1.48
CA ALA A 89 5.68 -12.01 2.88
C ALA A 89 5.90 -10.76 3.74
N VAL A 90 6.67 -9.78 3.25
CA VAL A 90 6.89 -8.50 3.94
C VAL A 90 5.57 -7.75 4.10
N ALA A 91 4.76 -7.66 3.06
CA ALA A 91 3.46 -7.01 3.10
C ALA A 91 2.52 -7.68 4.11
N ALA A 92 2.52 -9.02 4.17
CA ALA A 92 1.75 -9.76 5.17
C ALA A 92 2.22 -9.45 6.60
N ILE A 93 3.53 -9.41 6.85
CA ILE A 93 4.09 -9.05 8.16
C ILE A 93 3.71 -7.62 8.53
N VAL A 94 3.90 -6.66 7.62
CA VAL A 94 3.56 -5.24 7.86
C VAL A 94 2.07 -5.07 8.10
N LEU A 95 1.21 -5.78 7.35
CA LEU A 95 -0.23 -5.79 7.57
C LEU A 95 -0.58 -6.32 8.97
N LEU A 96 -0.02 -7.45 9.38
CA LEU A 96 -0.28 -7.98 10.73
C LEU A 96 0.17 -7.01 11.81
N LEU A 97 1.32 -6.35 11.63
CA LEU A 97 1.81 -5.33 12.55
C LEU A 97 0.92 -4.08 12.54
N SER A 98 0.38 -3.67 11.40
CA SER A 98 -0.49 -2.49 11.29
C SER A 98 -1.87 -2.73 11.91
N LEU A 99 -2.33 -3.97 11.99
CA LEU A 99 -3.59 -4.34 12.65
C LEU A 99 -3.50 -4.27 14.18
N VAL A 100 -2.31 -4.36 14.77
CA VAL A 100 -2.14 -4.28 16.22
C VAL A 100 -2.74 -2.99 16.81
N PRO A 101 -2.35 -1.78 16.34
CA PRO A 101 -2.95 -0.55 16.86
C PRO A 101 -4.45 -0.44 16.59
N ASP A 102 -4.96 -1.01 15.49
CA ASP A 102 -6.39 -0.98 15.16
C ASP A 102 -7.25 -1.66 16.24
N PHE A 103 -6.73 -2.69 16.90
CA PHE A 103 -7.45 -3.43 17.94
C PHE A 103 -6.99 -3.15 19.37
N THR A 104 -5.82 -2.53 19.55
CA THR A 104 -5.26 -2.25 20.89
C THR A 104 -5.29 -0.77 21.28
N VAL A 105 -5.19 0.13 20.30
CA VAL A 105 -5.10 1.58 20.54
C VAL A 105 -6.42 2.27 20.16
N ILE A 106 -6.91 2.06 18.94
CA ILE A 106 -8.12 2.73 18.42
C ILE A 106 -9.35 2.64 19.35
N PRO A 107 -9.65 1.50 20.00
CA PRO A 107 -10.81 1.43 20.90
C PRO A 107 -10.73 2.36 22.12
N SER A 108 -9.54 2.88 22.45
CA SER A 108 -9.31 3.78 23.58
C SER A 108 -9.32 5.26 23.18
N GLU A 109 -9.38 5.57 21.88
CA GLU A 109 -9.39 6.94 21.36
C GLU A 109 -10.80 7.56 21.42
N PRO A 110 -10.92 8.91 21.40
CA PRO A 110 -12.21 9.58 21.26
C PRO A 110 -12.95 9.12 19.99
N GLY A 111 -14.23 8.72 20.15
CA GLY A 111 -15.02 8.12 19.07
C GLY A 111 -14.57 6.69 18.66
N GLY A 112 -13.57 6.14 19.32
CA GLY A 112 -13.00 4.83 19.10
C GLY A 112 -13.91 3.69 19.52
N SER A 113 -13.84 2.58 18.79
CA SER A 113 -14.52 1.33 19.13
C SER A 113 -13.87 0.17 18.40
N LEU A 114 -14.19 -1.07 18.79
CA LEU A 114 -13.76 -2.26 18.03
C LEU A 114 -14.27 -2.25 16.59
N VAL A 115 -15.46 -1.68 16.35
CA VAL A 115 -16.02 -1.53 15.00
C VAL A 115 -15.18 -0.53 14.19
N ALA A 116 -14.83 0.61 14.78
CA ALA A 116 -13.99 1.61 14.13
C ALA A 116 -12.58 1.06 13.83
N GLY A 117 -12.01 0.31 14.77
CA GLY A 117 -10.76 -0.43 14.59
C GLY A 117 -10.85 -1.43 13.44
N ALA A 118 -11.92 -2.22 13.36
CA ALA A 118 -12.13 -3.15 12.26
C ALA A 118 -12.26 -2.46 10.90
N ILE A 119 -12.89 -1.28 10.83
CA ILE A 119 -12.98 -0.47 9.61
C ILE A 119 -11.59 0.01 9.17
N LEU A 120 -10.77 0.53 10.09
CA LEU A 120 -9.39 0.92 9.79
C LEU A 120 -8.55 -0.28 9.36
N GLY A 121 -8.69 -1.42 10.04
CA GLY A 121 -8.05 -2.66 9.65
C GLY A 121 -8.45 -3.12 8.25
N ALA A 122 -9.71 -2.95 7.85
CA ALA A 122 -10.16 -3.24 6.49
C ALA A 122 -9.48 -2.32 5.45
N MET A 123 -9.24 -1.05 5.76
CA MET A 123 -8.46 -0.14 4.89
C MET A 123 -7.00 -0.60 4.74
N HIS A 124 -6.38 -1.08 5.83
CA HIS A 124 -5.03 -1.67 5.77
C HIS A 124 -5.00 -2.89 4.85
N VAL A 125 -5.96 -3.81 5.00
CA VAL A 125 -6.08 -5.00 4.16
C VAL A 125 -6.29 -4.61 2.69
N ALA A 126 -7.21 -3.68 2.41
CA ALA A 126 -7.48 -3.20 1.05
C ALA A 126 -6.22 -2.63 0.40
N THR A 127 -5.51 -1.76 1.11
CA THR A 127 -4.26 -1.14 0.63
C THR A 127 -3.17 -2.20 0.40
N ALA A 128 -3.02 -3.18 1.30
CA ALA A 128 -2.06 -4.26 1.15
C ALA A 128 -2.35 -5.14 -0.08
N VAL A 129 -3.61 -5.52 -0.27
CA VAL A 129 -4.05 -6.32 -1.44
C VAL A 129 -3.79 -5.56 -2.75
N VAL A 130 -4.14 -4.27 -2.80
CA VAL A 130 -3.90 -3.43 -3.98
C VAL A 130 -2.40 -3.29 -4.27
N CYS A 131 -1.58 -3.02 -3.26
CA CYS A 131 -0.13 -2.91 -3.41
C CYS A 131 0.50 -4.23 -3.90
N VAL A 132 0.15 -5.37 -3.29
CA VAL A 132 0.64 -6.68 -3.71
C VAL A 132 0.22 -6.95 -5.15
N GLY A 133 -1.08 -6.86 -5.46
CA GLY A 133 -1.58 -7.11 -6.81
C GLY A 133 -0.91 -6.22 -7.86
N ALA A 134 -0.90 -4.90 -7.65
CA ALA A 134 -0.36 -3.96 -8.63
C ALA A 134 1.15 -4.12 -8.85
N LEU A 135 1.92 -4.33 -7.77
CA LEU A 135 3.39 -4.42 -7.87
C LEU A 135 3.88 -5.80 -8.32
N THR A 136 3.15 -6.89 -8.05
CA THR A 136 3.55 -8.24 -8.47
C THR A 136 2.97 -8.67 -9.82
N ASP A 137 1.76 -8.24 -10.20
CA ASP A 137 1.09 -8.70 -11.45
C ASP A 137 1.75 -8.12 -12.71
N LEU A 138 2.29 -6.91 -12.65
CA LEU A 138 2.92 -6.24 -13.80
C LEU A 138 4.24 -6.88 -14.26
N ARG A 139 4.93 -7.64 -13.40
CA ARG A 139 6.12 -8.41 -13.81
C ARG A 139 5.74 -9.72 -14.51
N ASN A 140 4.59 -10.32 -14.18
CA ASN A 140 4.14 -11.58 -14.78
C ASN A 140 3.63 -11.44 -16.22
N ARG A 141 3.46 -10.22 -16.72
CA ARG A 141 3.01 -9.93 -18.10
C ARG A 141 4.16 -9.71 -19.10
N ARG A 142 5.42 -9.92 -18.69
CA ARG A 142 6.62 -9.86 -19.55
C ARG A 142 7.42 -11.14 -19.42
#